data_AF-A0A6G1RHX0-F1
#
_entry.id   AF-A0A6G1RHX0-F1
#
_cell.length_a   1.000
_cell.length_b   1.000
_cell.length_c   1.000
_cell.angle_alpha   90.00
_cell.angle_beta   90.00
_cell.angle_gamma   90.00
#
_symmetry.space_group_name_H-M   'P 1'
#
loop_
_entity.id
_entity.type
_entity.pdbx_description
1 polymer ?
#
loop_
_entity_poly.entity_id
_entity_poly.type
_entity_poly.pdbx_seq_one_letter_code
_entity_poly.pdbx_strand_id
1 'polypeptide(L)'
;GSVYNVEAVYYFAVGDVPVDPKQLLLEKVSHGPCPVNTVSFNAREDETILFLKDLSRLASGRFHGFAERNDYRDATGPVLKCEEDGKALIALNSRRVKGRMPLVAGVREDVFLIWKELEEA
;
A
#
# COMPACT_ATOMS: atom_id res chain seq x y z
N GLY A 1 -27.99 25.87 -6.78
CA GLY A 1 -27.67 24.44 -6.60
C GLY A 1 -26.49 24.36 -5.68
N SER A 2 -26.53 23.52 -4.65
CA SER A 2 -25.40 23.34 -3.74
C SER A 2 -24.23 22.71 -4.49
N VAL A 3 -23.05 23.32 -4.39
CA VAL A 3 -21.79 22.72 -4.82
C VAL A 3 -21.49 21.59 -3.84
N TYR A 4 -21.46 20.35 -4.31
CA TYR A 4 -21.07 19.20 -3.50
C TYR A 4 -19.55 19.12 -3.48
N ASN A 5 -18.95 19.39 -2.32
CA ASN A 5 -17.55 19.10 -2.07
C ASN A 5 -17.40 17.58 -1.90
N VAL A 6 -16.41 16.99 -2.57
CA VAL A 6 -16.07 15.58 -2.40
C VAL A 6 -15.03 15.49 -1.29
N GLU A 7 -15.43 14.92 -0.15
CA GLU A 7 -14.58 14.74 1.03
C GLU A 7 -14.21 13.27 1.21
N ALA A 8 -12.97 13.01 1.61
CA ALA A 8 -12.48 11.66 1.93
C ALA A 8 -11.29 11.73 2.90
N VAL A 9 -11.12 10.68 3.69
CA VAL A 9 -9.97 10.49 4.59
C VAL A 9 -8.97 9.56 3.92
N TYR A 10 -7.68 9.83 4.11
CA TYR A 10 -6.59 8.96 3.66
C TYR A 10 -5.76 8.51 4.87
N TYR A 11 -5.76 7.20 5.13
CA TYR A 11 -4.96 6.57 6.16
C TYR A 11 -3.69 5.96 5.56
N PHE A 12 -2.54 6.51 5.95
CA PHE A 12 -1.22 6.08 5.51
C PHE A 12 -0.59 5.16 6.57
N ALA A 13 -0.21 3.95 6.18
CA ALA A 13 0.46 2.98 7.03
C ALA A 13 1.82 2.60 6.43
N VAL A 14 2.88 2.71 7.23
CA VAL A 14 4.24 2.29 6.87
C VAL A 14 4.60 1.06 7.70
N GLY A 15 5.01 -0.01 7.04
CA GLY A 15 5.25 -1.31 7.68
C GLY A 15 3.95 -1.98 8.13
N ASP A 16 4.08 -2.86 9.12
CA ASP A 16 2.97 -3.65 9.64
C ASP A 16 2.17 -2.88 10.70
N VAL A 17 0.84 -2.99 10.65
CA VAL A 17 -0.04 -2.34 11.62
C VAL A 17 -0.08 -3.22 12.88
N PRO A 18 0.20 -2.67 14.08
CA PRO A 18 0.11 -3.43 15.33
C PRO A 18 -1.31 -3.98 15.55
N VAL A 19 -1.45 -5.08 16.29
CA VAL A 19 -2.77 -5.73 16.51
C VAL A 19 -3.71 -4.83 17.31
N ASP A 20 -3.22 -4.26 18.41
CA ASP A 20 -4.03 -3.51 19.38
C ASP A 20 -4.91 -2.39 18.77
N PRO A 21 -4.41 -1.50 17.89
CA PRO A 21 -5.23 -0.43 17.32
C PRO A 21 -6.22 -0.90 16.24
N LYS A 22 -6.08 -2.11 15.66
CA LYS A 22 -6.87 -2.54 14.49
C LYS A 22 -8.37 -2.53 14.77
N GLN A 23 -8.77 -3.10 15.91
CA GLN A 23 -10.18 -3.22 16.27
C GLN A 23 -10.80 -1.85 16.56
N LEU A 24 -10.08 -0.98 17.27
CA LEU A 24 -10.54 0.37 17.56
C LEU A 24 -10.70 1.20 16.27
N LEU A 25 -9.73 1.10 15.36
CA LEU A 25 -9.77 1.81 14.09
C LEU A 25 -10.97 1.36 13.24
N LEU A 26 -11.26 0.05 13.22
CA LEU A 26 -12.41 -0.51 12.52
C LEU A 26 -13.74 0.07 13.03
N GLU A 27 -13.92 0.09 14.35
CA GLU A 27 -15.12 0.61 15.01
C GLU A 27 -15.35 2.11 14.72
N LYS A 28 -14.28 2.91 14.74
CA LYS A 28 -14.39 4.36 14.50
C LYS A 28 -14.66 4.71 13.04
N VAL A 29 -14.18 3.88 12.11
CA VAL A 29 -14.27 4.15 10.68
C VAL A 29 -15.59 3.65 10.07
N SER A 30 -16.18 2.58 10.62
CA SER A 30 -17.39 1.94 10.04
C SER A 30 -18.65 2.82 10.00
N HIS A 31 -18.69 3.91 10.77
CA HIS A 31 -19.85 4.81 10.88
C HIS A 31 -19.57 6.24 10.38
N GLY A 32 -18.42 6.47 9.74
CA GLY A 32 -18.05 7.79 9.23
C GLY A 32 -18.88 8.20 8.00
N PRO A 33 -19.18 9.50 7.82
CA PRO A 33 -19.92 10.00 6.66
C PRO A 33 -19.06 10.09 5.39
N CYS A 34 -17.74 9.99 5.52
CA CYS A 34 -16.78 10.15 4.43
C CYS A 34 -16.03 8.84 4.14
N PRO A 35 -15.69 8.56 2.87
CA PRO A 35 -14.88 7.41 2.51
C PRO A 35 -13.49 7.42 3.17
N VAL A 36 -13.02 6.26 3.63
CA VAL A 36 -11.64 6.11 4.12
C VAL A 36 -10.81 5.28 3.14
N ASN A 37 -9.90 5.94 2.45
CA ASN A 37 -8.91 5.29 1.60
C ASN A 37 -7.70 4.86 2.45
N THR A 38 -7.18 3.67 2.21
CA THR A 38 -5.99 3.17 2.90
C THR A 38 -4.81 3.10 1.93
N VAL A 39 -3.62 3.47 2.41
CA VAL A 39 -2.38 3.42 1.65
C VAL A 39 -1.33 2.69 2.49
N SER A 40 -0.89 1.53 2.00
CA SER A 40 0.14 0.71 2.64
C SER A 40 1.48 0.94 1.96
N PHE A 41 2.53 1.17 2.75
CA PHE A 41 3.91 1.22 2.31
C PHE A 41 4.71 0.12 3.02
N ASN A 42 5.27 -0.80 2.26
CA ASN A 42 6.23 -1.81 2.75
C ASN A 42 5.73 -2.69 3.91
N ALA A 43 4.41 -2.92 4.01
CA ALA A 43 3.89 -3.93 4.93
C ALA A 43 4.38 -5.33 4.50
N ARG A 44 4.84 -6.11 5.47
CA ARG A 44 5.43 -7.44 5.23
C ARG A 44 4.43 -8.54 5.50
N GLU A 45 3.52 -8.30 6.44
CA GLU A 45 2.51 -9.26 6.87
C GLU A 45 1.25 -9.17 6.01
N ASP A 46 0.79 -10.34 5.58
CA ASP A 46 -0.46 -10.45 4.83
C ASP A 46 -1.67 -10.01 5.65
N GLU A 47 -1.61 -10.21 6.98
CA GLU A 47 -2.63 -9.72 7.90
C GLU A 47 -2.79 -8.20 7.86
N THR A 48 -1.68 -7.45 7.76
CA THR A 48 -1.73 -5.99 7.62
C THR A 48 -2.39 -5.61 6.30
N ILE A 49 -2.02 -6.26 5.20
CA ILE A 49 -2.60 -5.97 3.88
C ILE A 49 -4.09 -6.30 3.85
N LEU A 50 -4.51 -7.42 4.42
CA LEU A 50 -5.91 -7.82 4.51
C LEU A 50 -6.71 -6.86 5.38
N PHE A 51 -6.19 -6.50 6.55
CA PHE A 51 -6.80 -5.52 7.44
C PHE A 51 -7.06 -4.18 6.74
N LEU A 52 -6.05 -3.63 6.05
CA LEU A 52 -6.18 -2.33 5.37
C LEU A 52 -7.17 -2.38 4.19
N LYS A 53 -7.24 -3.51 3.47
CA LYS A 53 -8.25 -3.74 2.43
C LYS A 53 -9.64 -3.75 3.03
N ASP A 54 -9.86 -4.52 4.09
CA ASP A 54 -11.16 -4.63 4.74
C ASP A 54 -11.61 -3.31 5.35
N LEU A 55 -10.71 -2.58 6.02
CA LEU A 55 -10.99 -1.25 6.56
C LEU A 55 -11.47 -0.29 5.47
N SER A 56 -10.77 -0.20 4.35
CA SER A 56 -11.17 0.69 3.24
C SER A 56 -12.50 0.27 2.63
N ARG A 57 -12.74 -1.04 2.48
CA ARG A 57 -14.00 -1.57 1.92
C ARG A 57 -15.19 -1.25 2.81
N LEU A 58 -15.05 -1.44 4.12
CA LEU A 58 -16.10 -1.13 5.11
C LEU A 58 -16.41 0.37 5.13
N ALA A 59 -15.39 1.20 4.91
CA ALA A 59 -15.53 2.65 4.86
C ALA A 59 -15.92 3.20 3.49
N SER A 60 -16.33 2.37 2.52
CA SER A 60 -16.60 2.80 1.13
C SER A 60 -15.44 3.53 0.43
N GLY A 61 -14.19 3.32 0.87
CA GLY A 61 -12.98 3.87 0.27
C GLY A 61 -12.22 2.85 -0.58
N ARG A 62 -10.96 3.19 -0.93
CA ARG A 62 -10.08 2.39 -1.78
C ARG A 62 -8.76 2.04 -1.09
N PHE A 63 -8.28 0.82 -1.32
CA PHE A 63 -6.96 0.37 -0.89
C PHE A 63 -5.90 0.61 -1.96
N HIS A 64 -4.74 1.11 -1.55
CA HIS A 64 -3.53 1.24 -2.36
C HIS A 64 -2.36 0.62 -1.60
N GLY A 65 -1.56 -0.21 -2.26
CA GLY A 65 -0.40 -0.86 -1.62
C GLY A 65 0.86 -0.62 -2.44
N PHE A 66 1.92 -0.20 -1.78
CA PHE A 66 3.26 0.00 -2.33
C PHE A 66 4.21 -0.88 -1.52
N ALA A 67 5.02 -1.67 -2.21
CA ALA A 67 6.08 -2.45 -1.59
C ALA A 67 7.33 -2.24 -2.41
N GLU A 68 8.45 -2.00 -1.74
CA GLU A 68 9.76 -1.96 -2.36
C GLU A 68 9.99 -3.28 -3.12
N ARG A 69 10.34 -3.17 -4.40
CA ARG A 69 10.85 -4.29 -5.16
C ARG A 69 12.21 -4.63 -4.58
N ASN A 70 12.23 -5.55 -3.64
CA ASN A 70 13.47 -6.14 -3.21
C ASN A 70 13.88 -7.16 -4.30
N ASP A 71 14.40 -6.64 -5.42
CA ASP A 71 14.93 -7.44 -6.54
C ASP A 71 16.25 -8.15 -6.15
N TYR A 72 16.67 -8.06 -4.89
CA TYR A 72 17.90 -8.66 -4.33
C TYR A 72 17.71 -10.05 -3.73
N ARG A 73 16.89 -10.91 -4.35
CA ARG A 73 16.80 -12.32 -3.93
C ARG A 73 16.58 -13.36 -5.02
N ASP A 74 17.04 -13.10 -6.25
CA ASP A 74 17.04 -14.13 -7.31
C ASP A 74 18.41 -14.36 -7.95
N ALA A 75 19.45 -14.52 -7.12
CA ALA A 75 20.76 -15.01 -7.56
C ALA A 75 21.15 -16.35 -6.92
N THR A 76 20.21 -17.10 -6.31
CA THR A 76 20.54 -18.43 -5.79
C THR A 76 19.36 -19.41 -5.81
N GLY A 77 19.00 -19.84 -7.04
CA GLY A 77 18.70 -21.24 -7.39
C GLY A 77 17.24 -21.70 -7.48
N PRO A 78 16.97 -22.92 -7.99
CA PRO A 78 17.72 -23.71 -8.97
C PRO A 78 17.10 -23.63 -10.38
N VAL A 79 17.95 -23.83 -11.39
CA VAL A 79 17.55 -24.05 -12.79
C VAL A 79 16.59 -25.23 -12.84
N LEU A 80 15.29 -24.98 -13.03
CA LEU A 80 14.34 -26.01 -13.37
C LEU A 80 14.24 -26.07 -14.88
N LYS A 81 14.84 -27.14 -15.42
CA LYS A 81 14.69 -27.53 -16.81
C LYS A 81 13.21 -27.71 -17.12
N CYS A 82 12.79 -27.14 -18.24
CA CYS A 82 11.52 -27.44 -18.87
C CYS A 82 11.46 -28.94 -19.15
N GLU A 83 10.45 -29.63 -18.63
CA GLU A 83 9.78 -30.69 -19.39
C GLU A 83 8.27 -30.59 -19.20
N GLU A 84 7.62 -30.94 -20.30
CA GLU A 84 6.24 -30.78 -20.70
C GLU A 84 5.37 -31.84 -20.02
N ASP A 85 4.45 -31.45 -19.13
CA ASP A 85 3.09 -32.01 -19.12
C ASP A 85 2.13 -31.15 -18.27
N GLY A 86 0.93 -30.96 -18.80
CA GLY A 86 -0.08 -30.05 -18.28
C GLY A 86 -0.65 -30.47 -16.93
N LYS A 87 -0.43 -29.67 -15.89
CA LYS A 87 -1.41 -29.38 -14.85
C LYS A 87 -0.97 -28.17 -14.03
N ALA A 88 -1.89 -27.21 -13.94
CA ALA A 88 -1.71 -25.92 -13.30
C ALA A 88 -1.21 -26.05 -11.84
N LEU A 89 -0.05 -25.47 -11.58
CA LEU A 89 0.26 -24.92 -10.26
C LEU A 89 0.99 -23.59 -10.44
N ILE A 90 0.20 -22.57 -10.79
CA ILE A 90 0.65 -21.17 -10.80
C ILE A 90 0.71 -20.72 -9.34
N ALA A 91 1.74 -21.15 -8.62
CA ALA A 91 2.03 -20.71 -7.26
C ALA A 91 3.43 -20.08 -7.23
N LEU A 92 3.58 -18.95 -7.92
CA LEU A 92 4.72 -18.08 -7.68
C LEU A 92 4.29 -16.60 -7.76
N ASN A 93 3.92 -16.07 -6.59
CA ASN A 93 4.15 -14.70 -6.14
C ASN A 93 4.24 -13.58 -7.18
N SER A 94 3.25 -13.44 -8.07
CA SER A 94 3.06 -12.19 -8.79
C SER A 94 2.12 -11.30 -7.99
N ARG A 95 2.62 -10.76 -6.88
CA ARG A 95 1.93 -9.68 -6.14
C ARG A 95 2.05 -8.40 -7.00
N ARG A 96 1.30 -8.37 -8.11
CA ARG A 96 1.24 -7.22 -9.03
C ARG A 96 0.59 -6.07 -8.27
N VAL A 97 1.39 -5.11 -7.84
CA VAL A 97 0.90 -3.84 -7.33
C VAL A 97 0.13 -3.16 -8.46
N LYS A 98 -1.20 -3.14 -8.34
CA LYS A 98 -2.09 -2.43 -9.27
C LYS A 98 -2.19 -0.97 -8.85
N GLY A 99 -1.09 -0.23 -9.03
CA GLY A 99 -1.02 1.21 -8.85
C GLY A 99 0.01 1.75 -9.82
N ARG A 100 -0.38 2.61 -10.76
CA ARG A 100 0.61 3.38 -11.53
C ARG A 100 1.23 4.40 -10.58
N MET A 101 2.55 4.59 -10.70
CA MET A 101 3.24 5.71 -10.05
C MET A 101 2.51 7.01 -10.45
N PRO A 102 2.06 7.84 -9.50
CA PRO A 102 1.56 9.18 -9.84
C PRO A 102 2.64 9.92 -10.62
N LEU A 103 2.25 10.70 -11.65
CA LEU A 103 3.20 11.48 -12.46
C LEU A 103 4.06 12.44 -11.62
N VAL A 104 3.62 12.75 -10.40
CA VAL A 104 4.26 13.68 -9.45
C VAL A 104 5.06 12.95 -8.36
N ALA A 105 5.32 11.64 -8.50
CA ALA A 105 6.12 10.86 -7.54
C ALA A 105 7.64 11.09 -7.67
N GLY A 106 8.05 12.24 -8.21
CA GLY A 106 9.44 12.70 -8.20
C GLY A 106 9.80 13.32 -6.85
N VAL A 107 11.10 13.47 -6.60
CA VAL A 107 11.59 14.29 -5.48
C VAL A 107 11.10 15.71 -5.72
N ARG A 108 10.44 16.29 -4.74
CA ARG A 108 10.10 17.71 -4.74
C ARG A 108 11.38 18.50 -4.45
N GLU A 109 12.01 19.04 -5.49
CA GLU A 109 13.29 19.74 -5.36
C GLU A 109 13.19 20.93 -4.40
N ASP A 110 12.01 21.55 -4.28
CA ASP A 110 11.72 22.62 -3.34
C ASP A 110 11.75 22.16 -1.89
N VAL A 111 11.23 20.97 -1.60
CA VAL A 111 11.30 20.36 -0.26
C VAL A 111 12.75 19.96 0.04
N PHE A 112 13.44 19.34 -0.91
CA PHE A 112 14.84 18.95 -0.72
C PHE A 112 15.76 20.15 -0.41
N LEU A 113 15.58 21.29 -1.09
CA LEU A 113 16.34 22.51 -0.83
C LEU A 113 16.13 23.03 0.59
N ILE A 114 14.88 23.11 1.06
CA ILE A 114 14.56 23.61 2.40
C ILE A 114 15.23 22.74 3.48
N TRP A 115 15.18 21.42 3.32
CA TRP A 115 15.82 20.49 4.25
C TRP A 115 17.34 20.64 4.26
N LYS A 116 17.95 20.82 3.08
CA LYS A 116 19.39 21.04 2.95
C LYS A 116 19.83 22.37 3.59
N GLU A 117 19.07 23.45 3.35
CA GLU A 117 19.34 24.76 3.96
C GLU A 117 19.22 24.71 5.50
N LEU A 118 18.31 23.90 6.04
CA LEU A 118 18.15 23.72 7.49
C LEU A 118 19.29 22.93 8.13
N GLU A 119 19.91 21.99 7.40
CA GLU A 119 21.03 21.17 7.91
C GLU A 119 22.39 21.90 7.81
N GLU A 120 22.50 22.88 6.92
CA GLU A 120 23.69 23.73 6.76
C GLU A 120 23.71 24.97 7.70
N ALA A 121 22.68 25.16 8.53
CA ALA A 121 22.50 26.32 9.42
C ALA A 121 23.06 26.15 10.84
#